data_AF-A0A173MQY0-F1
#
_entry.id   AF-A0A173MQY0-F1
#
_cell.length_a   1.000
_cell.length_b   1.000
_cell.length_c   1.000
_cell.angle_alpha   90.00
_cell.angle_beta   90.00
_cell.angle_gamma   90.00
#
_symmetry.space_group_name_H-M   'P 1'
#
loop_
_entity.id
_entity.type
_entity.pdbx_description
1 polymer ?
#
loop_
_entity_poly.entity_id
_entity_poly.type
_entity_poly.pdbx_seq_one_letter_code
_entity_poly.pdbx_strand_id
1 'polypeptide(L)'
;MEHTSEVLHHEGHVHHDAEAGKKEVKKITLYLSVLTILELIVGYYMYSAKIEEGAFRSFLKTLIIIMMMWKATYIVGYFMHLKHEIRNFLMTIVVPLFLFIWFIIAFLADGHSYNNLRNKYDKAYVERSKMKMEVKEHESHEKEHAAGEEKTGELH
;
A
#
# COMPACT_ATOMS: atom_id res chain seq x y z
N MET A 1 -46.58 47.12 24.14
CA MET A 1 -45.11 47.09 23.99
C MET A 1 -44.58 45.77 24.53
N GLU A 2 -44.84 44.61 23.90
CA GLU A 2 -44.33 43.32 24.43
C GLU A 2 -44.11 42.27 23.31
N HIS A 3 -43.46 42.65 22.21
CA HIS A 3 -43.14 41.70 21.12
C HIS A 3 -41.66 41.73 20.67
N THR A 4 -40.77 42.24 21.51
CA THR A 4 -39.34 42.37 21.17
C THR A 4 -38.39 41.55 22.03
N SER A 5 -38.89 40.70 22.94
CA SER A 5 -38.06 39.90 23.85
C SER A 5 -37.77 38.46 23.39
N GLU A 6 -38.43 37.94 22.35
CA GLU A 6 -38.27 36.53 21.94
C GLU A 6 -37.12 36.26 20.94
N VAL A 7 -36.52 37.29 20.35
CA VAL A 7 -35.49 37.13 19.30
C VAL A 7 -34.07 36.99 19.88
N LEU A 8 -33.87 37.15 21.20
CA LEU A 8 -32.54 37.24 21.82
C LEU A 8 -32.02 35.94 22.46
N HIS A 9 -32.79 34.85 22.45
CA HIS A 9 -32.42 33.60 23.13
C HIS A 9 -31.98 32.44 22.22
N HIS A 10 -31.78 32.69 20.93
CA HIS A 10 -31.41 31.63 19.96
C HIS A 10 -29.96 31.67 19.44
N GLU A 11 -29.06 32.44 20.08
CA GLU A 11 -27.62 32.44 19.76
C GLU A 11 -26.74 31.75 20.82
N GLY A 12 -27.25 31.47 22.03
CA GLY A 12 -26.46 30.93 23.14
C GLY A 12 -26.20 29.41 23.10
N HIS A 13 -26.93 28.66 22.27
CA HIS A 13 -26.90 27.19 22.32
C HIS A 13 -25.97 26.51 21.31
N VAL A 14 -25.39 27.23 20.35
CA VAL A 14 -24.50 26.61 19.33
C VAL A 14 -23.05 26.50 19.81
N HIS A 15 -22.64 27.27 20.82
CA HIS A 15 -21.24 27.35 21.26
C HIS A 15 -20.81 26.22 22.22
N HIS A 16 -21.73 25.56 22.92
CA HIS A 16 -21.37 24.49 23.87
C HIS A 16 -21.15 23.12 23.21
N ASP A 17 -21.81 22.80 22.10
CA ASP A 17 -21.65 21.50 21.43
C ASP A 17 -20.33 21.38 20.66
N ALA A 18 -19.86 22.49 20.09
CA ALA A 18 -18.59 22.53 19.37
C ALA A 18 -17.37 22.35 20.28
N GLU A 19 -17.45 22.76 21.56
CA GLU A 19 -16.36 22.54 22.53
C GLU A 19 -16.30 21.09 23.03
N ALA A 20 -17.45 20.43 23.20
CA ALA A 20 -17.52 19.07 23.71
C ALA A 20 -16.81 18.09 22.77
N GLY A 21 -17.13 18.12 21.48
CA GLY A 21 -16.49 17.26 20.47
C GLY A 21 -14.98 17.50 20.36
N LYS A 22 -14.52 18.76 20.50
CA LYS A 22 -13.08 19.08 20.47
C LYS A 22 -12.31 18.49 21.65
N LYS A 23 -12.91 18.47 22.85
CA LYS A 23 -12.29 17.91 24.05
C LYS A 23 -12.18 16.39 23.97
N GLU A 24 -13.19 15.74 23.40
CA GLU A 24 -13.19 14.30 23.15
C GLU A 24 -12.13 13.91 22.12
N VAL A 25 -12.11 14.58 20.97
CA VAL A 25 -11.10 14.34 19.92
C VAL A 25 -9.68 14.48 20.45
N LYS A 26 -9.42 15.52 21.27
CA LYS A 26 -8.10 15.70 21.91
C LYS A 26 -7.73 14.54 22.84
N LYS A 27 -8.68 13.98 23.61
CA LYS A 27 -8.41 12.83 24.48
C LYS A 27 -8.02 11.58 23.68
N ILE A 28 -8.70 11.32 22.56
CA ILE A 28 -8.38 10.18 21.68
C ILE A 28 -6.99 10.36 21.10
N THR A 29 -6.72 11.52 20.50
CA THR A 29 -5.43 11.80 19.86
C THR A 29 -4.30 11.70 20.87
N LEU A 30 -4.52 12.16 22.10
CA LEU A 30 -3.55 12.00 23.19
C LEU A 30 -3.36 10.52 23.55
N TYR A 31 -4.43 9.75 23.71
CA TYR A 31 -4.35 8.31 23.99
C TYR A 31 -3.58 7.55 22.89
N LEU A 32 -3.88 7.79 21.61
CA LEU A 32 -3.16 7.17 20.49
C LEU A 32 -1.71 7.63 20.40
N SER A 33 -1.44 8.90 20.69
CA SER A 33 -0.08 9.43 20.70
C SER A 33 0.77 8.71 21.75
N VAL A 34 0.26 8.60 22.98
CA VAL A 34 0.92 7.86 24.07
C VAL A 34 1.12 6.39 23.69
N LEU A 35 0.09 5.75 23.14
CA LEU A 35 0.18 4.35 22.70
C LEU A 35 1.25 4.13 21.63
N THR A 36 1.34 5.05 20.67
CA THR A 36 2.33 4.99 19.57
C THR A 36 3.76 5.21 20.08
N ILE A 37 3.94 6.12 21.05
CA ILE A 37 5.24 6.30 21.71
C ILE A 37 5.63 5.03 22.48
N LEU A 38 4.68 4.44 23.22
CA LEU A 38 4.90 3.20 23.97
C LEU A 38 5.31 2.04 23.04
N GLU A 39 4.59 1.83 21.94
CA GLU A 39 4.94 0.84 20.92
C GLU A 39 6.34 1.08 20.35
N LEU A 40 6.69 2.34 20.04
CA LEU A 40 8.01 2.69 19.49
C LEU A 40 9.12 2.42 20.51
N ILE A 41 8.92 2.75 21.78
CA ILE A 41 9.88 2.47 22.85
C ILE A 41 10.08 0.97 23.01
N VAL A 42 9.00 0.18 23.01
CA VAL A 42 9.08 -1.29 23.10
C VAL A 42 9.79 -1.86 21.86
N GLY A 43 9.46 -1.37 20.67
CA GLY A 43 10.12 -1.77 19.42
C GLY A 43 11.61 -1.40 19.39
N TYR A 44 11.95 -0.19 19.84
CA TYR A 44 13.33 0.29 19.94
C TYR A 44 14.13 -0.50 20.98
N TYR A 45 13.54 -0.76 22.15
CA TYR A 45 14.18 -1.57 23.19
C TYR A 45 14.43 -3.00 22.68
N MET A 46 13.48 -3.60 21.96
CA MET A 46 13.66 -4.91 21.33
C MET A 46 14.79 -4.90 20.28
N TYR A 47 14.94 -3.81 19.51
CA TYR A 47 16.04 -3.64 18.56
C TYR A 47 17.39 -3.48 19.28
N SER A 48 17.44 -2.64 20.32
CA SER A 48 18.66 -2.34 21.07
C SER A 48 19.13 -3.51 21.94
N ALA A 49 18.22 -4.31 22.48
CA ALA A 49 18.53 -5.42 23.37
C ALA A 49 19.06 -6.68 22.66
N LYS A 50 19.12 -6.69 21.31
CA LYS A 50 19.55 -7.84 20.48
C LYS A 50 19.04 -9.19 21.02
N ILE A 51 17.77 -9.22 21.42
CA ILE A 51 17.16 -10.44 21.98
C ILE A 51 17.32 -11.55 20.96
N GLU A 52 17.93 -12.67 21.39
CA GLU A 52 18.19 -13.84 20.56
C GLU A 52 16.93 -14.32 19.84
N GLU A 53 17.12 -14.96 18.69
CA GLU A 53 16.02 -15.45 17.85
C GLU A 53 15.26 -16.57 18.56
N GLY A 54 14.22 -16.19 19.31
CA GLY A 54 13.36 -17.09 20.05
C GLY A 54 11.88 -16.70 19.96
N ALA A 55 11.02 -17.59 20.47
CA ALA A 55 9.57 -17.43 20.48
C ALA A 55 9.12 -16.10 21.12
N PHE A 56 9.88 -15.61 22.11
CA PHE A 56 9.61 -14.34 22.79
C PHE A 56 9.71 -13.13 21.86
N ARG A 57 10.69 -13.09 20.94
CA ARG A 57 10.83 -12.00 19.95
C ARG A 57 9.69 -12.01 18.94
N SER A 58 9.31 -13.19 18.45
CA SER A 58 8.18 -13.34 17.53
C SER A 58 6.85 -12.97 18.19
N PHE A 59 6.68 -13.31 19.45
CA PHE A 59 5.53 -12.88 20.25
C PHE A 59 5.46 -11.36 20.40
N LEU A 60 6.56 -10.70 20.80
CA LEU A 60 6.61 -9.24 20.93
C LEU A 60 6.34 -8.52 19.60
N LYS A 61 6.91 -9.01 18.49
CA LYS A 61 6.61 -8.48 17.15
C LYS A 61 5.12 -8.59 16.82
N THR A 62 4.53 -9.76 17.07
CA THR A 62 3.09 -10.00 16.84
C THR A 62 2.24 -9.10 17.73
N LEU A 63 2.63 -8.92 18.99
CA LEU A 63 1.95 -8.06 19.95
C LEU A 63 1.96 -6.59 19.50
N ILE A 64 3.09 -6.08 18.99
CA ILE A 64 3.19 -4.73 18.43
C ILE A 64 2.26 -4.58 17.22
N ILE A 65 2.21 -5.58 16.32
CA ILE A 65 1.30 -5.56 15.16
C ILE A 65 -0.18 -5.56 15.62
N ILE A 66 -0.51 -6.33 16.65
CA ILE A 66 -1.87 -6.37 17.21
C ILE A 66 -2.23 -5.03 17.87
N MET A 67 -1.31 -4.41 18.63
CA MET A 67 -1.52 -3.06 19.18
C MET A 67 -1.75 -2.02 18.06
N MET A 68 -1.03 -2.13 16.95
CA MET A 68 -1.21 -1.26 15.78
C MET A 68 -2.59 -1.42 15.13
N MET A 69 -3.08 -2.67 15.04
CA MET A 69 -4.44 -2.96 14.57
C MET A 69 -5.49 -2.42 15.56
N TRP A 70 -5.28 -2.63 16.86
CA TRP A 70 -6.18 -2.17 17.91
C TRP A 70 -6.38 -0.66 17.86
N LYS A 71 -5.29 0.12 17.81
CA LYS A 71 -5.40 1.59 17.76
C LYS A 71 -6.07 2.08 16.49
N ALA A 72 -5.87 1.40 15.37
CA ALA A 72 -6.54 1.71 14.10
C ALA A 72 -8.07 1.47 14.19
N THR A 73 -8.50 0.39 14.86
CA THR A 73 -9.94 0.18 15.10
C THR A 73 -10.52 1.19 16.10
N TYR A 74 -9.74 1.58 17.11
CA TYR A 74 -10.15 2.55 18.14
C TYR A 74 -10.36 3.96 17.57
N ILE A 75 -9.47 4.43 16.67
CA ILE A 75 -9.64 5.72 15.98
C ILE A 75 -10.91 5.71 15.11
N VAL A 76 -11.10 4.67 14.30
CA VAL A 76 -12.26 4.56 13.40
C VAL A 76 -13.56 4.52 14.19
N GLY A 77 -13.62 3.81 15.32
CA GLY A 77 -14.83 3.76 16.15
C GLY A 77 -15.15 5.09 16.84
N TYR A 78 -14.13 5.83 17.29
CA TYR A 78 -14.34 7.02 18.11
C TYR A 78 -14.47 8.31 17.27
N PHE A 79 -13.61 8.53 16.26
CA PHE A 79 -13.68 9.73 15.41
C PHE A 79 -14.99 9.85 14.62
N MET A 80 -15.78 8.80 14.69
CA MET A 80 -17.03 8.64 14.00
C MET A 80 -18.18 8.57 15.02
N HIS A 81 -18.09 9.43 16.03
CA HIS A 81 -19.15 9.96 16.90
C HIS A 81 -20.15 8.97 17.53
N LEU A 82 -20.01 7.64 17.49
CA LEU A 82 -21.18 6.79 17.71
C LEU A 82 -20.79 5.57 18.51
N LYS A 83 -21.15 5.55 19.80
CA LYS A 83 -21.28 4.29 20.57
C LYS A 83 -22.71 3.73 20.52
N HIS A 84 -23.66 4.47 19.92
CA HIS A 84 -25.06 4.05 19.77
C HIS A 84 -25.55 3.91 18.30
N GLU A 85 -24.99 4.63 17.31
CA GLU A 85 -25.32 4.42 15.87
C GLU A 85 -24.23 3.67 15.09
N ILE A 86 -23.35 2.93 15.79
CA ILE A 86 -22.20 2.17 15.24
C ILE A 86 -22.55 1.39 13.97
N ARG A 87 -23.73 0.80 13.90
CA ARG A 87 -24.12 -0.05 12.77
C ARG A 87 -24.24 0.72 11.44
N ASN A 88 -24.83 1.90 11.47
CA ASN A 88 -25.11 2.65 10.23
C ASN A 88 -23.85 3.32 9.71
N PHE A 89 -23.02 3.79 10.64
CA PHE A 89 -21.78 4.46 10.34
C PHE A 89 -20.68 3.47 9.92
N LEU A 90 -20.62 2.27 10.51
CA LEU A 90 -19.69 1.22 10.06
C LEU A 90 -19.86 0.91 8.57
N MET A 91 -21.10 0.90 8.07
CA MET A 91 -21.39 0.59 6.66
C MET A 91 -20.76 1.62 5.70
N THR A 92 -20.79 2.91 6.03
CA THR A 92 -20.27 3.98 5.15
C THR A 92 -18.75 4.12 5.16
N ILE A 93 -18.03 3.56 6.14
CA ILE A 93 -16.56 3.51 6.17
C ILE A 93 -16.06 2.18 5.62
N VAL A 94 -16.70 1.08 6.05
CA VAL A 94 -16.23 -0.27 5.74
C VAL A 94 -16.43 -0.55 4.26
N VAL A 95 -17.51 -0.07 3.64
CA VAL A 95 -17.70 -0.20 2.19
C VAL A 95 -16.55 0.45 1.40
N PRO A 96 -16.21 1.75 1.57
CA PRO A 96 -15.09 2.34 0.85
C PRO A 96 -13.73 1.74 1.23
N LEU A 97 -13.49 1.36 2.49
CA LEU A 97 -12.25 0.67 2.89
C LEU A 97 -12.11 -0.71 2.24
N PHE A 98 -13.21 -1.48 2.19
CA PHE A 98 -13.23 -2.80 1.58
C PHE A 98 -13.01 -2.71 0.07
N LEU A 99 -13.66 -1.75 -0.60
CA LEU A 99 -13.41 -1.46 -2.01
C LEU A 99 -11.95 -1.03 -2.26
N PHE A 100 -11.34 -0.28 -1.35
CA PHE A 100 -9.94 0.10 -1.45
C PHE A 100 -8.98 -1.09 -1.34
N ILE A 101 -9.19 -1.98 -0.37
CA ILE A 101 -8.38 -3.20 -0.20
C ILE A 101 -8.56 -4.14 -1.39
N TRP A 102 -9.80 -4.35 -1.82
CA TRP A 102 -10.10 -5.16 -3.01
C TRP A 102 -9.45 -4.58 -4.27
N PHE A 103 -9.51 -3.25 -4.43
CA PHE A 103 -8.85 -2.53 -5.53
C PHE A 103 -7.32 -2.73 -5.51
N ILE A 104 -6.67 -2.63 -4.34
CA ILE A 104 -5.22 -2.90 -4.23
C ILE A 104 -4.91 -4.34 -4.67
N ILE A 105 -5.71 -5.32 -4.26
CA ILE A 105 -5.51 -6.73 -4.63
C ILE A 105 -5.69 -6.92 -6.14
N ALA A 106 -6.74 -6.34 -6.74
CA ALA A 106 -6.96 -6.39 -8.17
C ALA A 106 -5.80 -5.76 -8.96
N PHE A 107 -5.33 -4.58 -8.52
CA PHE A 107 -4.18 -3.91 -9.11
C PHE A 107 -2.87 -4.70 -8.95
N LEU A 108 -2.67 -5.35 -7.81
CA LEU A 108 -1.47 -6.15 -7.58
C LEU A 108 -1.48 -7.44 -8.41
N ALA A 109 -2.64 -8.07 -8.56
CA ALA A 109 -2.82 -9.24 -9.42
C ALA A 109 -2.64 -8.89 -10.90
N ASP A 110 -3.23 -7.79 -11.36
CA ASP A 110 -3.09 -7.31 -12.74
C ASP A 110 -1.66 -6.81 -13.01
N GLY A 111 -1.03 -6.12 -12.05
CA GLY A 111 0.37 -5.72 -12.12
C GLY A 111 1.35 -6.90 -12.14
N HIS A 112 1.08 -7.97 -11.38
CA HIS A 112 1.86 -9.20 -11.43
C HIS A 112 1.69 -9.92 -12.80
N SER A 113 0.47 -9.93 -13.34
CA SER A 113 0.21 -10.42 -14.71
C SER A 113 0.98 -9.61 -15.76
N TYR A 114 0.97 -8.27 -15.64
CA TYR A 114 1.67 -7.36 -16.54
C TYR A 114 3.19 -7.58 -16.55
N ASN A 115 3.80 -7.76 -15.37
CA ASN A 115 5.23 -8.08 -15.28
C ASN A 115 5.56 -9.47 -15.86
N ASN A 116 4.71 -10.47 -15.63
CA ASN A 116 4.89 -11.81 -16.15
C ASN A 116 4.78 -11.85 -17.70
N LEU A 117 3.86 -11.09 -18.28
CA LEU A 117 3.71 -10.96 -19.73
C LEU A 117 4.92 -10.26 -20.35
N ARG A 118 5.39 -9.14 -19.79
CA ARG A 118 6.60 -8.45 -20.27
C ARG A 118 7.82 -9.37 -20.30
N ASN A 119 8.04 -10.14 -19.24
CA ASN A 119 9.18 -11.08 -19.18
C ASN A 119 9.07 -12.19 -20.24
N LYS A 120 7.85 -12.60 -20.62
CA LYS A 120 7.63 -13.62 -21.64
C LYS A 120 7.81 -13.09 -23.07
N TYR A 121 7.35 -11.86 -23.35
CA TYR A 121 7.51 -11.22 -24.66
C TYR A 121 8.94 -10.71 -24.92
N ASP A 122 9.62 -10.21 -23.90
CA ASP A 122 11.01 -9.74 -24.03
C ASP A 122 11.96 -10.90 -24.38
N LYS A 123 11.81 -12.07 -23.73
CA LYS A 123 12.58 -13.29 -24.07
C LYS A 123 12.36 -13.74 -25.51
N ALA A 124 11.11 -13.79 -25.97
CA ALA A 124 10.79 -14.19 -27.34
C ALA A 124 11.35 -13.21 -28.38
N TYR A 125 11.39 -11.92 -28.07
CA TYR A 125 12.00 -10.90 -28.93
C TYR A 125 13.53 -11.03 -28.97
N VAL A 126 14.16 -11.29 -27.82
CA VAL A 126 15.61 -11.50 -27.70
C VAL A 126 16.05 -12.77 -28.43
N GLU A 127 15.32 -13.89 -28.30
CA GLU A 127 15.62 -15.13 -29.02
C GLU A 127 15.50 -14.97 -30.54
N ARG A 128 14.44 -14.31 -31.01
CA ARG A 128 14.24 -14.07 -32.44
C ARG A 128 15.30 -13.13 -33.00
N SER A 129 15.73 -12.14 -32.22
CA SER A 129 16.81 -11.21 -32.60
C SER A 129 18.16 -11.93 -32.68
N LYS A 130 18.46 -12.83 -31.73
CA LYS A 130 19.67 -13.67 -31.76
C LYS A 130 19.69 -14.63 -32.95
N MET A 131 18.59 -15.34 -33.20
CA MET A 131 18.46 -16.26 -34.34
C MET A 131 18.60 -15.53 -35.68
N LYS A 132 18.04 -14.32 -35.82
CA LYS A 132 18.16 -13.52 -37.05
C LYS A 132 19.59 -12.99 -37.28
N MET A 133 20.35 -12.74 -36.21
CA MET A 133 21.77 -12.37 -36.31
C MET A 133 22.64 -13.55 -36.73
N GLU A 134 22.43 -14.73 -36.14
CA GLU A 134 23.18 -15.95 -36.46
C GLU A 134 22.96 -16.43 -37.90
N VAL A 135 21.71 -16.41 -38.38
CA VAL A 135 21.37 -16.74 -39.77
C VAL A 135 22.04 -15.77 -40.76
N LYS A 136 22.11 -14.48 -40.42
CA LYS A 136 22.72 -13.47 -41.29
C LYS A 136 24.25 -13.63 -41.36
N GLU A 137 24.87 -14.05 -40.26
CA GLU A 137 26.31 -14.31 -40.16
C GLU A 137 26.72 -15.56 -40.98
N HIS A 138 25.93 -16.64 -40.87
CA HIS A 138 26.14 -17.87 -41.66
C HIS A 138 25.95 -17.63 -43.16
N GLU A 139 24.93 -16.84 -43.55
CA GLU A 139 24.68 -16.50 -44.95
C GLU A 139 25.76 -15.57 -45.54
N SER A 140 26.36 -14.70 -44.72
CA SER A 140 27.50 -13.89 -45.16
C SER A 140 28.77 -14.71 -45.33
N HIS A 141 29.07 -15.62 -44.41
CA HIS A 141 30.25 -16.48 -44.50
C HIS A 141 30.16 -17.44 -45.69
N GLU A 142 28.99 -18.02 -45.96
CA GLU A 142 28.79 -18.95 -47.08
C GLU A 142 28.91 -18.25 -48.44
N LYS A 143 28.43 -17.00 -48.56
CA LYS A 143 28.60 -16.19 -49.79
C LYS A 143 30.05 -15.74 -49.99
N GLU A 144 30.78 -15.46 -48.91
CA GLU A 144 32.18 -15.08 -48.97
C GLU A 144 33.09 -16.27 -49.35
N HIS A 145 32.78 -17.47 -48.86
CA HIS A 145 33.44 -18.71 -49.27
C HIS A 145 33.11 -19.09 -50.72
N ALA A 146 31.84 -19.02 -51.15
CA ALA A 146 31.44 -19.35 -52.52
C ALA A 146 32.03 -18.37 -53.56
N ALA A 147 32.08 -17.07 -53.24
CA ALA A 147 32.71 -16.07 -54.11
C ALA A 147 34.25 -16.18 -54.17
N GLY A 148 34.87 -16.81 -53.16
CA GLY A 148 36.31 -17.08 -53.13
C GLY A 148 36.73 -18.30 -53.95
N GLU A 149 35.91 -19.36 -53.97
CA GLU A 149 36.16 -20.57 -54.77
C GLU A 149 35.94 -20.35 -56.28
N GLU A 150 34.94 -19.54 -56.67
CA GLU A 150 34.66 -19.29 -58.09
C GLU A 150 35.77 -18.50 -58.79
N LYS A 151 36.51 -17.64 -58.06
CA LYS A 151 37.62 -16.86 -58.64
C LYS A 151 38.94 -17.61 -58.79
N THR A 152 39.08 -18.79 -58.20
CA THR A 152 40.34 -19.58 -58.25
C THR A 152 40.32 -20.64 -59.37
N GLY A 153 39.16 -20.90 -59.98
CA GLY A 153 38.97 -21.96 -61.00
C GLY A 153 39.13 -21.57 -62.47
N GLU A 154 39.28 -20.28 -62.82
CA GLU A 154 39.21 -19.81 -64.22
C GLU A 154 40.51 -19.23 -64.84
N LEU A 155 41.69 -19.44 -64.25
CA LEU A 155 42.96 -19.03 -64.90
C LEU A 155 43.91 -20.22 -65.09
N HIS A 156 43.67 -20.96 -66.17
CA HIS A 156 44.62 -21.84 -66.85
C HIS A 156 44.68 -21.43 -68.33
#